data_AF-A0A7L5AF49-F1
#
_entry.id   AF-A0A7L5AF49-F1
#
_cell.length_a   1.000
_cell.length_b   1.000
_cell.length_c   1.000
_cell.angle_alpha   90.00
_cell.angle_beta   90.00
_cell.angle_gamma   90.00
#
_symmetry.space_group_name_H-M   'P 1'
#
loop_
_entity.id
_entity.type
_entity.pdbx_description
1 polymer ?
#
loop_
_entity_poly.entity_id
_entity_poly.type
_entity_poly.pdbx_seq_one_letter_code
_entity_poly.pdbx_strand_id
1 'polypeptide(L)'
;MGSLLLVTGAVLAVLAAAVHVYIFVLESVLWTHPSTWRVFGLRSQADAETTRPLAFNQGFYNLFLALGVAVGIALLAVNMSAGLALLLTSTLSMVLAALVLVTSNRRMLRAAAIQGLLPLLAALSIALSFTV
;
A
#
# COMPACT_ATOMS: atom_id res chain seq x y z
N MET A 1 23.33 -11.49 9.29
CA MET A 1 22.69 -11.01 8.04
C MET A 1 21.23 -10.62 8.30
N GLY A 2 20.49 -11.44 9.06
CA GLY A 2 19.08 -11.19 9.41
C GLY A 2 18.73 -9.80 9.96
N SER A 3 19.52 -9.22 10.87
CA SER A 3 19.23 -7.88 11.41
C SER A 3 19.22 -6.78 10.34
N LEU A 4 20.12 -6.84 9.36
CA LEU A 4 20.16 -5.89 8.25
C LEU A 4 18.93 -6.05 7.34
N LEU A 5 18.53 -7.30 7.06
CA LEU A 5 17.34 -7.60 6.26
C LEU A 5 16.05 -7.16 6.95
N LEU A 6 15.96 -7.28 8.27
CA LEU A 6 14.82 -6.78 9.03
C LEU A 6 14.72 -5.25 8.95
N VAL A 7 15.84 -4.53 9.17
CA VAL A 7 15.87 -3.06 9.04
C VAL A 7 15.51 -2.63 7.62
N THR A 8 16.07 -3.31 6.61
CA THR A 8 15.76 -3.05 5.20
C THR A 8 14.27 -3.24 4.92
N GLY A 9 13.68 -4.32 5.42
CA GLY A 9 12.26 -4.60 5.27
C GLY A 9 11.37 -3.57 5.97
N ALA A 10 11.75 -3.12 7.16
CA ALA A 10 11.06 -2.06 7.89
C ALA A 10 11.09 -0.72 7.14
N VAL A 11 12.25 -0.32 6.59
CA VAL A 11 12.37 0.90 5.76
C VAL A 11 11.50 0.80 4.51
N LEU A 12 11.55 -0.32 3.80
CA LEU A 12 10.71 -0.56 2.62
C LEU A 12 9.21 -0.53 2.95
N ALA A 13 8.80 -1.06 4.11
CA ALA A 13 7.42 -1.00 4.57
C ALA A 13 6.97 0.45 4.82
N VAL A 14 7.82 1.28 5.45
CA VAL A 14 7.52 2.71 5.66
C VAL A 14 7.37 3.45 4.33
N LEU A 15 8.25 3.18 3.36
CA LEU A 15 8.13 3.75 2.02
C LEU A 15 6.83 3.28 1.32
N ALA A 16 6.46 2.01 1.47
CA ALA A 16 5.19 1.48 0.96
C ALA A 16 3.99 2.21 1.61
N ALA A 17 4.02 2.41 2.93
CA ALA A 17 2.99 3.16 3.65
C ALA A 17 2.87 4.60 3.12
N ALA A 18 3.99 5.28 2.85
CA ALA A 18 3.98 6.62 2.27
C ALA A 18 3.31 6.65 0.88
N VAL A 19 3.56 5.64 0.02
CA VAL A 19 2.85 5.50 -1.26
C VAL A 19 1.35 5.33 -1.05
N HIS A 20 0.92 4.54 -0.06
CA HIS A 20 -0.51 4.32 0.20
C HIS A 20 -1.19 5.53 0.84
N VAL A 21 -0.49 6.33 1.64
CA VAL A 21 -0.97 7.65 2.09
C VAL A 21 -1.16 8.59 0.90
N TYR A 22 -0.21 8.59 -0.06
CA TYR A 22 -0.37 9.36 -1.29
C TYR A 22 -1.60 8.91 -2.10
N ILE A 23 -1.82 7.60 -2.25
CA ILE A 23 -3.01 7.04 -2.92
C ILE A 23 -4.28 7.44 -2.17
N PHE A 24 -4.30 7.37 -0.84
CA PHE A 24 -5.41 7.86 -0.02
C PHE A 24 -5.74 9.33 -0.34
N VAL A 25 -4.74 10.21 -0.43
CA VAL A 25 -4.97 11.62 -0.78
C VAL A 25 -5.59 11.74 -2.17
N LEU A 26 -5.11 10.97 -3.15
CA LEU A 26 -5.70 10.94 -4.49
C LEU A 26 -7.17 10.50 -4.46
N GLU A 27 -7.48 9.40 -3.79
CA GLU A 27 -8.80 8.76 -3.83
C GLU A 27 -9.84 9.43 -2.92
N SER A 28 -9.42 9.98 -1.78
CA SER A 28 -10.34 10.56 -0.78
C SER A 28 -10.45 12.08 -0.85
N VAL A 29 -9.37 12.77 -1.24
CA VAL A 29 -9.33 14.24 -1.24
C VAL A 29 -9.38 14.79 -2.66
N LEU A 30 -8.55 14.27 -3.56
CA LEU A 30 -8.33 14.85 -4.88
C LEU A 30 -9.08 14.13 -6.02
N TRP A 31 -9.98 13.20 -5.71
CA TRP A 31 -10.59 12.31 -6.71
C TRP A 31 -11.22 13.03 -7.90
N THR A 32 -11.97 14.09 -7.62
CA THR A 32 -12.70 14.86 -8.65
C THR A 32 -11.81 15.78 -9.48
N HIS A 33 -10.50 15.85 -9.19
CA HIS A 33 -9.57 16.59 -10.04
C HIS A 33 -9.29 15.81 -11.34
N PRO A 34 -9.33 16.48 -12.52
CA PRO A 34 -9.04 15.84 -13.80
C PRO A 34 -7.66 15.20 -13.93
N SER A 35 -6.65 15.69 -13.19
CA SER A 35 -5.34 15.03 -13.14
C SER A 35 -5.40 13.69 -12.42
N THR A 36 -6.27 13.55 -11.41
CA THR A 36 -6.38 12.36 -10.56
C THR A 36 -7.16 11.27 -11.27
N TRP A 37 -8.43 11.50 -11.61
CA TRP A 37 -9.28 10.44 -12.16
C TRP A 37 -8.79 9.89 -13.50
N ARG A 38 -8.00 10.66 -14.26
CA ARG A 38 -7.34 10.17 -15.48
C ARG A 38 -6.26 9.13 -15.19
N VAL A 39 -5.54 9.24 -14.08
CA VAL A 39 -4.58 8.21 -13.64
C VAL A 39 -5.30 6.90 -13.33
N PHE A 40 -6.52 6.99 -12.78
CA PHE A 40 -7.39 5.84 -12.51
C PHE A 40 -8.21 5.37 -13.72
N GLY A 41 -8.00 5.97 -14.90
CA GLY A 41 -8.58 5.50 -16.16
C GLY A 41 -10.04 5.88 -16.40
N LEU A 42 -10.60 6.80 -15.62
CA LEU A 42 -11.92 7.37 -15.92
C LEU A 42 -11.87 8.25 -17.17
N ARG A 43 -13.01 8.43 -17.83
CA ARG A 43 -13.10 9.13 -19.13
C ARG A 43 -13.75 10.50 -19.05
N SER A 44 -14.53 10.75 -18.01
CA SER A 44 -15.27 12.00 -17.86
C SER A 44 -15.34 12.48 -16.42
N GLN A 45 -15.65 13.77 -16.26
CA GLN A 45 -15.91 14.36 -14.95
C GLN A 45 -17.14 13.72 -14.28
N ALA A 46 -18.18 13.39 -15.06
CA ALA A 46 -19.40 12.76 -14.56
C ALA A 46 -19.12 11.36 -13.96
N ASP A 47 -18.23 10.57 -14.57
CA ASP A 47 -17.80 9.28 -14.01
C ASP A 47 -17.10 9.47 -12.66
N ALA A 48 -16.24 10.49 -12.55
CA ALA A 48 -15.51 10.79 -11.33
C ALA A 48 -16.44 11.22 -10.20
N GLU A 49 -17.44 12.06 -10.49
CA GLU A 49 -18.46 12.46 -9.51
C GLU A 49 -19.30 11.28 -9.05
N THR A 50 -19.73 10.43 -9.98
CA THR A 50 -20.55 9.24 -9.70
C THR A 50 -19.80 8.21 -8.83
N THR A 51 -18.50 8.05 -9.05
CA THR A 51 -17.66 7.07 -8.33
C THR A 51 -17.00 7.63 -7.08
N ARG A 52 -17.15 8.93 -6.79
CA ARG A 52 -16.49 9.60 -5.65
C ARG A 52 -16.70 8.89 -4.31
N PRO A 53 -17.90 8.41 -3.94
CA PRO A 53 -18.08 7.70 -2.67
C PRO A 53 -17.31 6.37 -2.60
N LEU A 54 -17.19 5.66 -3.73
CA LEU A 54 -16.43 4.41 -3.83
C LEU A 54 -14.92 4.68 -3.69
N ALA A 55 -14.42 5.70 -4.38
CA ALA A 55 -13.02 6.12 -4.28
C ALA A 55 -12.68 6.59 -2.87
N PHE A 56 -13.56 7.37 -2.23
CA PHE A 56 -13.38 7.79 -0.84
C PHE A 56 -13.20 6.60 0.09
N ASN A 57 -14.05 5.57 -0.01
CA ASN A 57 -13.92 4.37 0.80
C ASN A 57 -12.62 3.59 0.50
N GLN A 58 -12.22 3.48 -0.79
CA GLN A 58 -10.94 2.87 -1.18
C GLN A 58 -9.74 3.59 -0.58
N GLY A 59 -9.74 4.93 -0.58
CA GLY A 59 -8.67 5.70 0.02
C GLY A 59 -8.51 5.40 1.50
N PHE A 60 -9.61 5.26 2.26
CA PHE A 60 -9.52 4.94 3.68
C PHE A 60 -8.98 3.52 3.94
N TYR A 61 -9.28 2.54 3.10
CA TYR A 61 -8.61 1.24 3.18
C TYR A 61 -7.08 1.38 2.99
N ASN A 62 -6.65 2.18 2.01
CA ASN A 62 -5.23 2.48 1.79
C ASN A 62 -4.59 3.17 3.01
N LEU A 63 -5.29 4.13 3.63
CA LEU A 63 -4.84 4.79 4.86
C LEU A 63 -4.70 3.80 6.01
N PHE A 64 -5.67 2.90 6.21
CA PHE A 64 -5.62 1.93 7.32
C PHE A 64 -4.49 0.91 7.15
N LEU A 65 -4.16 0.51 5.91
CA LEU A 65 -2.97 -0.30 5.64
C LEU A 65 -1.68 0.45 6.00
N ALA A 66 -1.59 1.74 5.66
CA ALA A 66 -0.45 2.57 6.05
C ALA A 66 -0.35 2.75 7.57
N LEU A 67 -1.47 2.92 8.27
CA LEU A 67 -1.50 2.97 9.73
C LEU A 67 -1.09 1.62 10.36
N GLY A 68 -1.49 0.49 9.77
CA GLY A 68 -1.03 -0.83 10.19
C GLY A 68 0.48 -0.97 10.13
N VAL A 69 1.12 -0.44 9.09
CA VAL A 69 2.59 -0.34 9.02
C VAL A 69 3.14 0.57 10.12
N ALA A 70 2.60 1.78 10.29
CA ALA A 70 3.10 2.73 11.29
C ALA A 70 3.05 2.16 12.72
N VAL A 71 1.93 1.52 13.09
CA VAL A 71 1.77 0.84 14.37
C VAL A 71 2.71 -0.36 14.46
N GLY A 72 2.84 -1.15 13.38
CA GLY A 72 3.78 -2.27 13.32
C GLY A 72 5.22 -1.86 13.61
N ILE A 73 5.69 -0.75 13.02
CA ILE A 73 7.02 -0.16 13.28
C ILE A 73 7.18 0.22 14.75
N ALA A 74 6.21 0.94 15.32
CA ALA A 74 6.26 1.33 16.73
C ALA A 74 6.32 0.10 17.66
N LEU A 75 5.60 -0.96 17.31
CA LEU A 75 5.55 -2.19 18.09
C LEU A 75 6.83 -3.02 18.00
N LEU A 76 7.67 -2.88 16.96
CA LEU A 76 8.95 -3.60 16.91
C LEU A 76 9.84 -3.34 18.14
N ALA A 77 9.71 -2.18 18.79
CA ALA A 77 10.48 -1.81 19.98
C ALA A 77 9.92 -2.37 21.30
N VAL A 78 8.63 -2.74 21.34
CA VAL A 78 7.94 -3.15 22.59
C VAL A 78 7.41 -4.59 22.55
N ASN A 79 7.00 -5.07 21.37
CA ASN A 79 6.56 -6.43 21.12
C ASN A 79 6.87 -6.79 19.66
N MET A 80 8.04 -7.40 19.45
CA MET A 80 8.56 -7.78 18.15
C MET A 80 7.56 -8.61 17.33
N SER A 81 6.96 -9.64 17.93
CA SER A 81 6.00 -10.52 17.24
C SER A 81 4.76 -9.78 16.77
N ALA A 82 4.20 -8.89 17.59
CA ALA A 82 3.05 -8.06 17.20
C ALA A 82 3.41 -7.06 16.10
N GLY A 83 4.60 -6.44 16.19
CA GLY A 83 5.09 -5.51 15.16
C GLY A 83 5.29 -6.20 13.81
N LEU A 84 5.94 -7.37 13.81
CA LEU A 84 6.14 -8.19 12.61
C LEU A 84 4.81 -8.65 11.99
N ALA A 85 3.85 -9.10 12.81
CA ALA A 85 2.55 -9.52 12.33
C ALA A 85 1.83 -8.39 11.59
N LEU A 86 1.80 -7.17 12.18
CA LEU A 86 1.18 -6.02 11.53
C LEU A 86 1.92 -5.57 10.26
N LEU A 87 3.25 -5.58 10.27
CA LEU A 87 4.04 -5.24 9.07
C LEU A 87 3.77 -6.22 7.93
N LEU A 88 3.81 -7.53 8.20
CA LEU A 88 3.58 -8.56 7.20
C LEU A 88 2.13 -8.55 6.71
N THR A 89 1.13 -8.49 7.60
CA THR A 89 -0.27 -8.43 7.18
C THR A 89 -0.53 -7.19 6.33
N SER A 90 -0.07 -6.01 6.75
CA SER A 90 -0.30 -4.77 6.00
C SER A 90 0.37 -4.81 4.62
N THR A 91 1.66 -5.16 4.56
CA THR A 91 2.40 -5.21 3.29
C THR A 91 1.89 -6.31 2.36
N LEU A 92 1.59 -7.52 2.86
CA LEU A 92 1.01 -8.58 2.04
C LEU A 92 -0.39 -8.21 1.53
N SER A 93 -1.22 -7.52 2.33
CA SER A 93 -2.51 -7.01 1.84
C SER A 93 -2.34 -6.01 0.69
N MET A 94 -1.36 -5.11 0.76
CA MET A 94 -1.03 -4.20 -0.35
C MET A 94 -0.61 -4.96 -1.62
N VAL A 95 0.23 -6.00 -1.47
CA VAL A 95 0.64 -6.87 -2.58
C VAL A 95 -0.55 -7.60 -3.19
N LEU A 96 -1.40 -8.21 -2.36
CA LEU A 96 -2.58 -8.94 -2.81
C LEU A 96 -3.57 -8.01 -3.53
N ALA A 97 -3.77 -6.78 -3.03
CA ALA A 97 -4.58 -5.77 -3.71
C ALA A 97 -3.98 -5.37 -5.07
N ALA A 98 -2.66 -5.22 -5.17
CA ALA A 98 -1.98 -4.98 -6.45
C ALA A 98 -2.16 -6.15 -7.44
N LEU A 99 -2.12 -7.39 -6.97
CA LEU A 99 -2.41 -8.56 -7.81
C LEU A 99 -3.85 -8.56 -8.31
N VAL A 100 -4.82 -8.30 -7.42
CA VAL A 100 -6.25 -8.16 -7.79
C VAL A 100 -6.44 -7.04 -8.83
N LEU A 101 -5.71 -5.93 -8.71
CA LEU A 101 -5.77 -4.84 -9.68
C LEU A 101 -5.31 -5.26 -11.08
N VAL A 102 -4.18 -5.98 -11.18
CA VAL A 102 -3.65 -6.46 -12.48
C VAL A 102 -4.58 -7.50 -13.11
N THR A 103 -5.12 -8.42 -12.31
CA THR A 103 -6.01 -9.46 -12.83
C THR A 103 -7.35 -8.89 -13.29
N SER A 104 -7.84 -7.84 -12.61
CA SER A 104 -9.12 -7.19 -12.94
C SER A 104 -8.99 -6.17 -14.08
N ASN A 105 -7.84 -5.49 -14.20
CA ASN A 105 -7.58 -4.54 -15.27
C ASN A 105 -6.09 -4.53 -15.67
N ARG A 106 -5.74 -5.29 -16.70
CA ARG A 106 -4.36 -5.38 -17.22
C ARG A 106 -3.78 -4.05 -17.70
N ARG A 107 -4.60 -3.04 -17.99
CA ARG A 107 -4.10 -1.69 -18.35
C ARG A 107 -3.52 -0.94 -17.15
N MET A 108 -3.79 -1.40 -15.92
CA MET A 108 -3.32 -0.80 -14.68
C MET A 108 -2.03 -1.44 -14.14
N LEU A 109 -1.29 -2.20 -14.95
CA LEU A 109 -0.02 -2.81 -14.57
C LEU A 109 0.96 -1.83 -13.92
N ARG A 110 1.07 -0.61 -14.46
CA ARG A 110 1.94 0.43 -13.89
C ARG A 110 1.48 0.87 -12.50
N ALA A 111 0.19 1.11 -12.32
CA ALA A 111 -0.37 1.52 -11.03
C ALA A 111 -0.20 0.40 -9.99
N ALA A 112 -0.47 -0.85 -10.39
CA ALA A 112 -0.25 -2.01 -9.55
C ALA A 112 1.22 -2.19 -9.15
N ALA A 113 2.17 -1.96 -10.07
CA ALA A 113 3.59 -2.02 -9.75
C ALA A 113 4.00 -0.92 -8.74
N ILE A 114 3.49 0.30 -8.90
CA ILE A 114 3.77 1.41 -7.98
C ILE A 114 3.30 1.08 -6.56
N GLN A 115 2.08 0.56 -6.40
CA GLN A 115 1.55 0.26 -5.06
C GLN A 115 2.04 -1.10 -4.51
N GLY A 116 2.42 -2.06 -5.36
CA GLY A 116 2.73 -3.43 -4.94
C GLY A 116 4.22 -3.76 -4.77
N LEU A 117 5.14 -3.03 -5.41
CA LEU A 117 6.56 -3.42 -5.43
C LEU A 117 7.26 -3.22 -4.08
N LEU A 118 7.16 -2.03 -3.49
CA LEU A 118 7.74 -1.75 -2.18
C LEU A 118 7.24 -2.68 -1.08
N PRO A 119 5.92 -2.92 -0.92
CA PRO A 119 5.45 -3.85 0.10
C PRO A 119 5.86 -5.31 -0.17
N LEU A 120 5.99 -5.72 -1.44
CA LEU A 120 6.54 -7.04 -1.77
C LEU A 120 7.99 -7.18 -1.28
N LEU A 121 8.84 -6.21 -1.63
CA LEU A 121 10.24 -6.23 -1.20
C LEU A 121 10.36 -6.16 0.33
N ALA A 122 9.49 -5.39 0.99
CA ALA A 122 9.42 -5.33 2.43
C ALA A 122 9.10 -6.71 3.04
N ALA A 123 8.03 -7.36 2.58
CA ALA A 123 7.60 -8.67 3.07
C ALA A 123 8.67 -9.75 2.85
N LEU A 124 9.31 -9.77 1.67
CA LEU A 124 10.39 -10.71 1.38
C LEU A 124 11.62 -10.47 2.25
N SER A 125 12.03 -9.22 2.44
CA SER A 125 13.18 -8.87 3.28
C SER A 125 12.93 -9.26 4.74
N ILE A 126 11.72 -9.03 5.26
CA ILE A 126 11.32 -9.46 6.61
C ILE A 126 11.32 -10.98 6.70
N ALA A 127 10.72 -11.69 5.74
CA ALA A 127 10.67 -13.15 5.76
C ALA A 127 12.07 -13.80 5.73
N LEU A 128 12.95 -13.29 4.86
CA LEU A 128 14.33 -13.78 4.73
C LEU A 128 15.18 -13.50 5.96
N SER A 129 14.85 -12.45 6.74
CA SER A 129 15.58 -12.12 7.97
C SER A 129 15.57 -13.23 9.02
N PHE A 130 14.64 -14.18 8.93
CA PHE A 130 14.54 -15.35 9.82
C PHE A 130 15.25 -16.60 9.28
N THR A 131 15.82 -16.55 8.08
CA THR A 131 16.43 -17.72 7.41
C THR A 131 17.96 -17.65 7.29
N VAL A 132 18.58 -16.49 7.57
CA VAL A 132 20.03 -16.20 7.39
C VAL A 132 20.61 -15.29 8.47
#